data_AF-A0A7C3LPQ7-F1
#
_entry.id   AF-A0A7C3LPQ7-F1
#
_cell.length_a   1.000
_cell.length_b   1.000
_cell.length_c   1.000
_cell.angle_alpha   90.00
_cell.angle_beta   90.00
_cell.angle_gamma   90.00
#
_symmetry.space_group_name_H-M   'P 1'
#
loop_
_entity.id
_entity.type
_entity.pdbx_description
1 polymer ?
#
loop_
_entity_poly.entity_id
_entity_poly.type
_entity_poly.pdbx_seq_one_letter_code
_entity_poly.pdbx_strand_id
1 'polypeptide(L)'
;MQMTTITTEILSSMMDAFASIISNNLNSVMKALAALTIIVSLPGTVAAFYGMNVALPGEGHPLAFLLVFGIAVALTAVATFIFYKRDWF
;
A
#
# COMPACT_ATOMS: atom_id res chain seq x y z
N MET A 1 4.77 -39.53 -31.06
CA MET A 1 3.64 -39.46 -30.12
C MET A 1 4.12 -39.23 -28.68
N GLN A 2 4.91 -40.13 -28.08
CA GLN A 2 5.38 -39.94 -26.69
C GLN A 2 6.36 -38.76 -26.54
N MET A 3 7.34 -38.63 -27.43
CA MET A 3 8.29 -37.50 -27.45
C MET A 3 7.60 -36.15 -27.68
N THR A 4 6.57 -36.10 -28.54
CA THR A 4 5.79 -34.88 -28.79
C THR A 4 4.98 -34.47 -27.57
N THR A 5 4.39 -35.42 -26.84
CA THR A 5 3.67 -35.13 -25.58
C THR A 5 4.60 -34.58 -24.51
N ILE A 6 5.78 -35.17 -24.34
CA ILE A 6 6.79 -34.69 -23.37
C ILE A 6 7.24 -33.26 -23.70
N THR A 7 7.48 -32.94 -24.98
CA THR A 7 7.83 -31.56 -25.37
C THR A 7 6.70 -30.56 -25.14
N THR A 8 5.43 -30.95 -25.35
CA THR A 8 4.28 -30.08 -25.06
C THR A 8 4.11 -29.86 -23.57
N GLU A 9 4.38 -30.88 -22.75
CA GLU A 9 4.30 -30.83 -21.30
C GLU A 9 5.40 -29.94 -20.70
N ILE A 10 6.64 -30.07 -21.21
CA ILE A 10 7.75 -29.16 -20.87
C ILE A 10 7.41 -27.72 -21.29
N LEU A 11 6.89 -27.52 -22.50
CA LEU A 11 6.50 -26.20 -22.98
C LEU A 11 5.40 -25.57 -22.12
N SER A 12 4.39 -26.35 -21.73
CA SER A 12 3.33 -25.91 -20.82
C SER A 12 3.89 -25.54 -19.46
N SER A 13 4.73 -26.40 -18.86
CA SER A 13 5.42 -26.13 -17.59
C SER A 13 6.27 -24.85 -17.65
N MET A 14 6.95 -24.61 -18.77
CA MET A 14 7.76 -23.40 -18.96
C MET A 14 6.88 -22.15 -19.08
N MET A 15 5.74 -22.25 -19.78
CA MET A 15 4.74 -21.18 -19.87
C MET A 15 4.12 -20.87 -18.50
N ASP A 16 3.79 -21.90 -17.72
CA ASP A 16 3.26 -21.75 -16.37
C ASP A 16 4.30 -21.09 -15.44
N ALA A 17 5.58 -21.44 -15.58
CA ALA A 17 6.67 -20.79 -14.85
C ALA A 17 6.81 -19.31 -15.24
N PHE A 18 6.73 -18.96 -16.53
CA PHE A 18 6.75 -17.56 -16.97
C PHE A 18 5.53 -16.78 -16.45
N ALA A 19 4.34 -17.37 -16.51
CA ALA A 19 3.12 -16.76 -15.97
C ALA A 19 3.26 -16.50 -14.46
N SER A 20 3.85 -17.44 -13.72
CA SER A 20 4.15 -17.29 -12.29
C SER A 20 5.14 -16.15 -12.01
N ILE A 21 6.22 -16.05 -12.79
CA ILE A 21 7.21 -14.97 -12.68
C ILE A 21 6.56 -13.60 -12.95
N ILE A 22 5.74 -13.50 -14.01
CA ILE A 22 5.01 -12.27 -14.35
C ILE A 22 4.05 -11.89 -13.22
N SER A 23 3.28 -12.85 -12.71
CA SER A 23 2.34 -12.64 -11.61
C SER A 23 3.04 -12.20 -10.34
N ASN A 24 4.19 -12.80 -10.01
CA ASN A 24 4.98 -12.42 -8.84
C ASN A 24 5.50 -10.98 -8.95
N ASN A 25 6.00 -10.59 -10.14
CA ASN A 25 6.43 -9.23 -10.41
C ASN A 25 5.27 -8.23 -10.32
N LEU A 26 4.12 -8.55 -10.90
CA LEU A 26 2.92 -7.72 -10.79
C LEU A 26 2.48 -7.56 -9.33
N ASN A 27 2.49 -8.64 -8.55
CA ASN A 27 2.15 -8.60 -7.14
C ASN A 27 3.12 -7.70 -6.35
N SER A 28 4.43 -7.79 -6.62
CA SER A 28 5.44 -6.91 -6.01
C SER A 28 5.21 -5.43 -6.37
N VAL A 29 4.90 -5.12 -7.64
CA VAL A 29 4.61 -3.75 -8.08
C VAL A 29 3.31 -3.23 -7.48
N MET A 30 2.24 -4.04 -7.46
CA MET A 30 0.95 -3.67 -6.86
C MET A 30 1.08 -3.37 -5.36
N LYS A 31 1.86 -4.19 -4.64
CA LYS A 31 2.23 -3.94 -3.25
C LYS A 31 2.92 -2.59 -3.07
N ALA A 32 3.91 -2.27 -3.92
CA ALA A 32 4.62 -1.00 -3.87
C ALA A 32 3.69 0.21 -4.14
N LEU A 33 2.84 0.13 -5.16
CA LEU A 33 1.88 1.20 -5.48
C LEU A 33 0.84 1.39 -4.36
N ALA A 34 0.33 0.30 -3.78
CA ALA A 34 -0.63 0.36 -2.68
C ALA A 34 -0.01 1.00 -1.43
N ALA A 35 1.22 0.60 -1.07
CA ALA A 35 1.96 1.20 0.04
C ALA A 35 2.18 2.71 -0.17
N LEU A 36 2.60 3.11 -1.36
CA LEU A 36 2.79 4.52 -1.72
C LEU A 36 1.48 5.31 -1.62
N THR A 37 0.37 4.73 -2.09
CA THR A 37 -0.96 5.35 -2.01
C THR A 37 -1.41 5.55 -0.56
N ILE A 38 -1.21 4.57 0.32
CA ILE A 38 -1.56 4.68 1.75
C ILE A 38 -0.74 5.79 2.41
N ILE A 39 0.58 5.82 2.16
CA ILE A 39 1.48 6.83 2.72
C ILE A 39 1.07 8.25 2.30
N VAL A 40 0.63 8.44 1.04
CA VAL A 40 0.23 9.76 0.52
C VAL A 40 -1.20 10.15 0.92
N SER A 41 -2.15 9.21 0.94
CA SER A 41 -3.58 9.49 1.19
C SER A 41 -3.90 9.82 2.65
N LEU A 42 -3.16 9.26 3.60
CA LEU A 42 -3.40 9.47 5.04
C LEU A 42 -3.18 10.94 5.47
N PRO A 43 -2.02 11.57 5.19
CA PRO A 43 -1.81 12.99 5.49
C PRO A 43 -2.79 13.89 4.72
N GLY A 44 -3.08 13.55 3.46
CA GLY A 44 -4.01 14.31 2.62
C GLY A 44 -5.44 14.32 3.17
N THR A 45 -5.90 13.17 3.68
CA THR A 45 -7.22 13.06 4.31
C THR A 45 -7.30 13.91 5.58
N VAL A 46 -6.26 13.89 6.41
CA VAL A 46 -6.19 14.70 7.63
C VAL A 46 -6.18 16.19 7.30
N ALA A 47 -5.39 16.60 6.30
CA ALA A 47 -5.37 17.98 5.82
C ALA A 47 -6.72 18.41 5.22
N ALA A 48 -7.42 17.52 4.51
CA ALA A 48 -8.76 17.78 3.98
C ALA A 48 -9.81 17.95 5.09
N PHE A 49 -9.74 17.14 6.15
CA PHE A 49 -10.61 17.29 7.32
C PHE A 49 -10.38 18.62 8.07
N TYR A 50 -9.13 19.05 8.18
CA TYR A 50 -8.77 20.35 8.79
C TYR A 50 -9.01 21.56 7.87
N GLY A 51 -8.99 21.35 6.54
CA GLY A 51 -9.25 22.39 5.54
C GLY A 51 -10.74 22.64 5.29
N MET A 52 -11.63 21.77 5.79
CA MET A 52 -13.06 22.07 5.82
C MET A 52 -13.29 23.20 6.83
N ASN A 53 -13.87 24.32 6.37
CA ASN A 53 -14.29 25.49 7.18
C ASN A 53 -15.44 25.12 8.15
N VAL A 54 -15.24 24.10 8.98
CA VAL A 54 -16.19 23.62 9.99
C VAL A 54 -15.51 23.83 11.33
N ALA A 55 -16.16 24.59 12.21
CA ALA A 55 -15.65 24.92 13.54
C ALA A 55 -15.27 23.64 14.30
N LEU A 56 -13.97 23.40 14.46
CA LEU A 56 -13.49 22.30 15.28
C LEU A 56 -13.69 22.67 16.77
N PRO A 57 -14.17 21.75 17.61
CA PRO A 57 -14.15 21.93 19.06
C PRO A 57 -12.68 21.98 19.53
N GLY A 58 -12.10 23.19 19.59
CA GLY A 58 -10.67 23.40 19.83
C GLY A 58 -10.06 24.67 19.21
N GLU A 59 -10.84 25.54 18.55
CA GLU A 59 -10.38 26.78 17.89
C GLU A 59 -9.54 27.74 18.78
N GLY A 60 -9.60 27.62 20.10
CA GLY A 60 -8.93 28.54 21.03
C GLY A 60 -7.48 28.19 21.41
N HIS A 61 -6.97 26.98 21.12
CA HIS A 61 -5.62 26.59 21.54
C HIS A 61 -4.74 26.23 20.33
N PRO A 62 -3.65 26.97 20.05
CA PRO A 62 -2.75 26.70 18.90
C PRO A 62 -2.07 25.32 18.96
N LEU A 63 -2.15 24.64 20.10
CA LEU A 63 -1.63 23.28 20.30
C LEU A 63 -2.61 22.19 19.86
N ALA A 64 -3.92 22.46 19.74
CA ALA A 64 -4.91 21.45 19.34
C ALA A 64 -4.70 20.97 17.89
N PHE A 65 -4.31 21.88 17.00
CA PHE A 65 -3.90 21.55 15.64
C PHE A 65 -2.67 20.64 15.62
N LEU A 66 -1.64 20.98 16.40
CA LEU A 66 -0.37 20.25 16.44
C LEU A 66 -0.53 18.86 17.08
N LEU A 67 -1.40 18.72 18.10
CA LEU A 67 -1.67 17.46 18.77
C LEU A 67 -2.42 16.48 17.87
N VAL A 68 -3.46 16.94 17.16
CA VAL A 68 -4.22 16.07 16.25
C VAL A 68 -3.43 15.78 14.98
N PHE A 69 -2.68 16.75 14.44
CA PHE A 69 -1.74 16.49 13.35
C PHE A 69 -0.67 15.48 13.78
N GLY A 70 -0.15 15.60 15.00
CA GLY A 70 0.77 14.64 15.60
C GLY A 70 0.16 13.25 15.75
N ILE A 71 -1.09 13.14 16.21
CA ILE A 71 -1.82 11.87 16.30
C ILE A 71 -2.08 11.27 14.93
N ALA A 72 -2.44 12.08 13.94
CA ALA A 72 -2.68 11.65 12.58
C ALA A 72 -1.39 11.15 11.90
N VAL A 73 -0.28 11.88 12.04
CA VAL A 73 1.04 11.46 11.57
C VAL A 73 1.51 10.22 12.32
N ALA A 74 1.26 10.12 13.63
CA ALA A 74 1.57 8.92 14.42
C ALA A 74 0.74 7.71 13.99
N LEU A 75 -0.56 7.87 13.74
CA LEU A 75 -1.43 6.81 13.18
C LEU A 75 -0.97 6.39 11.79
N THR A 76 -0.56 7.36 10.96
CA THR A 76 -0.02 7.10 9.62
C THR A 76 1.31 6.35 9.69
N ALA A 77 2.20 6.77 10.60
CA ALA A 77 3.48 6.12 10.84
C ALA A 77 3.30 4.71 11.42
N VAL A 78 2.34 4.51 12.33
CA VAL A 78 2.02 3.20 12.90
C VAL A 78 1.38 2.29 11.85
N ALA A 79 0.46 2.80 11.03
CA ALA A 79 -0.15 2.04 9.94
C ALA A 79 0.91 1.65 8.89
N THR A 80 1.79 2.58 8.51
CA THR A 80 2.93 2.34 7.61
C THR A 80 3.91 1.35 8.21
N PHE A 81 4.24 1.47 9.51
CA PHE A 81 5.14 0.56 10.21
C PHE A 81 4.55 -0.85 10.36
N ILE A 82 3.25 -0.97 10.61
CA ILE A 82 2.53 -2.25 10.63
C ILE A 82 2.52 -2.88 9.24
N PHE A 83 2.26 -2.11 8.17
CA PHE A 83 2.32 -2.60 6.80
C PHE A 83 3.74 -3.04 6.40
N TYR A 84 4.76 -2.31 6.84
CA TYR A 84 6.16 -2.64 6.61
C TYR A 84 6.60 -3.89 7.39
N LYS A 85 6.14 -4.03 8.64
CA LYS A 85 6.48 -5.17 9.51
C LYS A 85 5.70 -6.45 9.20
N ARG A 86 4.62 -6.35 8.43
CA ARG A 86 3.76 -7.48 8.05
C ARG A 86 4.05 -7.98 6.62
N ASP A 87 5.33 -7.94 6.24
CA ASP A 87 5.92 -8.61 5.07
C ASP A 87 5.05 -8.60 3.80
N TRP A 88 4.50 -7.42 3.48
CA TRP A 88 3.91 -7.15 2.17
C TRP A 88 4.83 -6.34 1.26
N PHE A 89 6.14 -6.32 1.56
CA PHE A 89 7.16 -6.11 0.52
C PHE A 89 7.37 -7.39 -0.30
#